data_AF-A0A960PH25-F1
#
_entry.id   AF-A0A960PH25-F1
#
_cell.length_a   1.000
_cell.length_b   1.000
_cell.length_c   1.000
_cell.angle_alpha   90.00
_cell.angle_beta   90.00
_cell.angle_gamma   90.00
#
_symmetry.space_group_name_H-M   'P 1'
#
loop_
_entity.id
_entity.type
_entity.pdbx_description
1 polymer ?
#
loop_
_entity_poly.entity_id
_entity_poly.type
_entity_poly.pdbx_seq_one_letter_code
_entity_poly.pdbx_strand_id
1 'polypeptide(L)'
;DVSQETLDRSTVGSLRPGSFVNLERAVTPSTRLGGHIVQGHVDGTGKFLSASESGGFWTLRVSYPKEIGQYLVFKGSIAVEGISLTIAKLTDEYFEIAIIPKTWEMTNLSGLKNGSDVNLEVDIIAKYVERILLYRDGPDRSGNITIEKLRDLGFA
;
A
#
# COMPACT_ATOMS: atom_id res chain seq x y z
N ASP A 1 7.25 -8.35 20.88
CA ASP A 1 8.46 -7.68 20.38
C ASP A 1 8.15 -7.17 18.99
N VAL A 2 8.62 -5.97 18.62
CA VAL A 2 8.37 -5.33 17.32
C VAL A 2 9.63 -4.62 16.86
N SER A 3 9.96 -4.77 15.59
CA SER A 3 11.17 -4.17 15.02
C SER A 3 11.04 -2.65 14.89
N GLN A 4 12.17 -1.94 14.83
CA GLN A 4 12.17 -0.49 14.58
C GLN A 4 11.52 -0.15 13.23
N GLU A 5 11.78 -0.95 12.18
CA GLU A 5 11.12 -0.78 10.87
C GLU A 5 9.59 -0.83 11.00
N THR A 6 9.06 -1.78 11.79
CA THR A 6 7.62 -1.87 12.05
C THR A 6 7.09 -0.63 12.76
N LEU A 7 7.84 -0.09 13.74
CA LEU A 7 7.45 1.14 14.44
C LEU A 7 7.46 2.37 13.53
N ASP A 8 8.42 2.45 12.62
CA ASP A 8 8.60 3.59 11.72
C ASP A 8 7.60 3.58 10.56
N ARG A 9 7.21 2.39 10.09
CA ARG A 9 6.34 2.21 8.91
C ARG A 9 4.86 2.05 9.22
N SER A 10 4.49 1.72 10.46
CA SER A 10 3.13 1.33 10.79
C SER A 10 2.56 2.07 11.99
N THR A 11 1.25 1.94 12.17
CA THR A 11 0.52 2.52 13.30
C THR A 11 0.79 1.81 14.64
N VAL A 12 1.53 0.69 14.65
CA VAL A 12 1.78 -0.12 15.85
C VAL A 12 2.37 0.67 17.02
N GLY A 13 3.28 1.62 16.75
CA GLY A 13 3.89 2.45 17.79
C GLY A 13 2.91 3.36 18.55
N SER A 14 1.72 3.59 17.97
CA SER A 14 0.67 4.44 18.56
C SER A 14 -0.38 3.66 19.36
N LEU A 15 -0.34 2.32 19.31
CA LEU A 15 -1.33 1.46 19.96
C LEU A 15 -1.25 1.55 21.49
N ARG A 16 -2.41 1.43 22.13
CA ARG A 16 -2.55 1.43 23.59
C ARG A 16 -3.33 0.20 24.03
N PRO A 17 -3.24 -0.22 25.31
CA PRO A 17 -4.13 -1.23 25.85
C PRO A 17 -5.60 -0.88 25.55
N GLY A 18 -6.33 -1.82 24.94
CA GLY A 18 -7.71 -1.62 24.48
C GLY A 18 -7.86 -1.14 23.03
N SER A 19 -6.77 -0.87 22.32
CA SER A 19 -6.81 -0.62 20.86
C SER A 19 -7.32 -1.86 20.12
N PHE A 20 -8.23 -1.64 19.16
CA PHE A 20 -8.70 -2.67 18.25
C PHE A 20 -7.74 -2.82 17.07
N VAL A 21 -7.38 -4.06 16.75
CA VAL A 21 -6.50 -4.41 15.63
C VAL A 21 -7.12 -5.54 14.82
N ASN A 22 -6.86 -5.57 13.52
CA ASN A 22 -7.21 -6.70 12.68
C ASN A 22 -6.16 -7.81 12.83
N LEU A 23 -6.61 -9.05 12.84
CA LEU A 23 -5.74 -10.22 12.92
C LEU A 23 -6.11 -11.20 11.80
N GLU A 24 -5.10 -11.63 11.05
CA GLU A 24 -5.21 -12.69 10.07
C GLU A 24 -4.08 -13.69 10.29
N ARG A 25 -4.37 -15.00 10.18
CA ARG A 25 -3.35 -16.03 10.30
C ARG A 25 -2.61 -16.15 8.98
N ALA A 26 -1.31 -16.41 9.04
CA ALA A 26 -0.56 -16.81 7.86
C ALA A 26 -1.19 -18.07 7.23
N VAL A 27 -1.22 -18.08 5.91
CA VAL A 27 -1.83 -19.14 5.11
C VAL A 27 -0.77 -19.86 4.28
N THR A 28 -0.98 -21.14 3.99
CA THR A 28 -0.12 -21.85 3.04
C THR A 28 -0.63 -21.65 1.62
N PRO A 29 0.23 -21.76 0.58
CA PRO A 29 -0.19 -21.64 -0.81
C PRO A 29 -1.27 -22.65 -1.24
N SER A 30 -1.42 -23.74 -0.49
CA SER A 30 -2.44 -24.77 -0.71
C SER A 30 -3.82 -24.40 -0.17
N THR A 31 -3.96 -23.31 0.59
CA THR A 31 -5.26 -22.84 1.08
C THR A 31 -5.90 -21.86 0.09
N ARG A 32 -7.20 -21.59 0.30
CA ARG A 32 -7.93 -20.63 -0.52
C ARG A 32 -7.50 -19.20 -0.20
N LEU A 33 -6.88 -18.53 -1.17
CA LEU A 33 -6.62 -17.09 -1.14
C LEU A 33 -7.88 -16.34 -1.56
N GLY A 34 -8.60 -15.78 -0.58
CA GLY A 34 -9.87 -15.05 -0.82
C GLY A 34 -9.69 -13.60 -1.29
N GLY A 35 -8.50 -13.03 -1.10
CA GLY A 35 -8.10 -11.70 -1.56
C GLY A 35 -6.91 -11.76 -2.52
N HIS A 36 -6.01 -10.79 -2.41
CA HIS A 36 -4.71 -10.81 -3.09
C HIS A 36 -3.59 -11.28 -2.15
N ILE A 37 -2.35 -11.28 -2.64
CA ILE A 37 -1.18 -11.61 -1.82
C ILE A 37 -0.87 -10.43 -0.89
N VAL A 38 -1.12 -10.63 0.41
CA VAL A 38 -0.74 -9.70 1.48
C VAL A 38 0.39 -10.35 2.28
N GLN A 39 1.53 -9.67 2.35
CA GLN A 39 2.73 -10.14 3.03
C GLN A 39 2.78 -9.72 4.50
N GLY A 40 2.03 -8.67 4.88
CA GLY A 40 2.13 -8.03 6.19
C GLY A 40 3.29 -7.04 6.28
N HIS A 41 3.72 -6.51 5.14
CA HIS A 41 4.82 -5.54 5.02
C HIS A 41 4.25 -4.17 4.67
N VAL A 42 3.91 -3.39 5.70
CA VAL A 42 3.36 -2.04 5.53
C VAL A 42 4.36 -1.14 4.81
N ASP A 43 3.90 -0.50 3.73
CA ASP A 43 4.71 0.42 2.91
C ASP A 43 4.71 1.84 3.45
N GLY A 44 3.59 2.22 4.06
CA GLY A 44 3.43 3.48 4.74
C GLY A 44 2.03 3.63 5.33
N THR A 45 1.78 4.81 5.89
CA THR A 45 0.51 5.15 6.54
C THR A 45 -0.25 6.19 5.73
N GLY A 46 -1.53 5.93 5.50
CA GLY A 46 -2.49 6.88 4.98
C GLY A 46 -3.34 7.52 6.07
N LYS A 47 -4.18 8.49 5.70
CA LYS A 47 -5.21 9.04 6.60
C LYS A 47 -6.59 8.59 6.16
N PHE A 48 -7.37 8.06 7.09
CA PHE A 48 -8.80 7.90 6.88
C PHE A 48 -9.48 9.27 6.79
N LEU A 49 -10.15 9.55 5.67
CA LEU A 49 -10.76 10.85 5.40
C LEU A 49 -12.27 10.85 5.66
N SER A 50 -12.96 9.79 5.25
CA SER A 50 -14.42 9.70 5.42
C SER A 50 -14.93 8.30 5.12
N ALA A 51 -16.11 7.97 5.64
CA ALA A 51 -16.94 6.87 5.18
C ALA A 51 -18.35 7.39 4.85
N SER A 52 -18.90 6.99 3.71
CA SER A 52 -20.29 7.26 3.35
C SER A 52 -21.05 5.95 3.19
N GLU A 53 -22.15 5.80 3.92
CA GLU A 53 -23.01 4.63 3.85
C GLU A 53 -24.10 4.83 2.78
N SER A 54 -24.37 3.78 2.01
CA SER A 54 -25.43 3.75 1.02
C SER A 54 -25.88 2.30 0.78
N GLY A 55 -27.11 1.99 1.15
CA GLY A 55 -27.71 0.68 0.89
C GLY A 55 -27.01 -0.47 1.63
N GLY A 56 -26.47 -0.20 2.82
CA GLY A 56 -25.72 -1.19 3.60
C GLY A 56 -24.30 -1.44 3.14
N PHE A 57 -23.75 -0.61 2.24
CA PHE A 57 -22.34 -0.62 1.88
C PHE A 57 -21.69 0.70 2.28
N TRP A 58 -20.39 0.68 2.56
CA TRP A 58 -19.64 1.88 2.88
C TRP A 58 -18.60 2.16 1.81
N THR A 59 -18.54 3.40 1.36
CA THR A 59 -17.42 3.90 0.55
C THR A 59 -16.49 4.67 1.47
N LEU A 60 -15.27 4.19 1.65
CA LEU A 60 -14.26 4.87 2.46
C LEU A 60 -13.30 5.62 1.55
N ARG A 61 -12.89 6.82 1.98
CA ARG A 61 -11.81 7.60 1.38
C ARG A 61 -10.59 7.55 2.27
N VAL A 62 -9.45 7.22 1.67
CA VAL A 62 -8.16 7.13 2.36
C VAL A 62 -7.12 7.89 1.55
N SER A 63 -6.42 8.82 2.19
CA SER A 63 -5.25 9.46 1.59
C SER A 63 -4.06 8.52 1.61
N TYR A 64 -3.06 8.78 0.77
CA TYR A 64 -1.85 7.97 0.73
C TYR A 64 -0.61 8.84 0.53
N PRO A 65 0.56 8.40 1.01
CA PRO A 65 1.83 9.07 0.77
C PRO A 65 2.21 8.98 -0.72
N LYS A 66 2.75 10.06 -1.30
CA LYS A 66 3.04 10.13 -2.75
C LYS A 66 3.99 9.03 -3.21
N GLU A 67 4.88 8.60 -2.32
CA GLU A 67 5.90 7.58 -2.50
C GLU A 67 5.32 6.23 -2.91
N ILE A 68 4.08 5.90 -2.48
CA ILE A 68 3.42 4.64 -2.84
C ILE A 68 2.43 4.78 -4.00
N GLY A 69 2.16 6.02 -4.44
CA GLY A 69 1.11 6.32 -5.42
C GLY A 69 1.27 5.60 -6.75
N GLN A 70 2.52 5.40 -7.20
CA GLN A 70 2.82 4.68 -8.45
C GLN A 70 2.41 3.20 -8.43
N TYR A 71 2.19 2.62 -7.26
CA TYR A 71 1.75 1.23 -7.10
C TYR A 71 0.23 1.10 -7.01
N LEU A 72 -0.49 2.22 -6.92
CA LEU A 72 -1.95 2.24 -6.84
C LEU A 72 -2.56 2.31 -8.23
N VAL A 73 -3.53 1.44 -8.51
CA VAL A 73 -4.20 1.37 -9.80
C VAL A 73 -5.70 1.30 -9.58
N PHE A 74 -6.49 2.02 -10.38
CA PHE A 74 -7.94 1.87 -10.40
C PHE A 74 -8.32 0.41 -10.72
N LYS A 75 -9.21 -0.18 -9.90
CA LYS A 75 -9.53 -1.62 -9.91
C LYS A 75 -8.38 -2.57 -9.54
N GLY A 76 -7.25 -2.03 -9.10
CA GLY A 76 -6.17 -2.80 -8.49
C GLY A 76 -6.46 -3.17 -7.02
N SER A 77 -5.60 -4.03 -6.50
CA SER A 77 -5.63 -4.46 -5.10
C SER A 77 -4.81 -3.54 -4.20
N ILE A 78 -5.25 -3.39 -2.97
CA ILE A 78 -4.50 -2.75 -1.88
C ILE A 78 -4.91 -3.39 -0.56
N ALA A 79 -3.98 -3.54 0.38
CA ALA A 79 -4.29 -3.88 1.75
C ALA A 79 -4.41 -2.60 2.61
N VAL A 80 -5.55 -2.42 3.27
CA VAL A 80 -5.76 -1.34 4.25
C VAL A 80 -6.02 -1.97 5.61
N GLU A 81 -5.19 -1.66 6.61
CA GLU A 81 -5.23 -2.30 7.93
C GLU A 81 -5.21 -3.84 7.84
N GLY A 82 -4.43 -4.37 6.89
CA GLY A 82 -4.30 -5.80 6.60
C GLY A 82 -5.46 -6.41 5.80
N ILE A 83 -6.48 -5.63 5.43
CA ILE A 83 -7.65 -6.14 4.70
C ILE A 83 -7.42 -5.95 3.20
N SER A 84 -7.45 -7.05 2.45
CA SER A 84 -7.41 -7.02 0.99
C SER A 84 -8.67 -6.37 0.40
N LEU A 85 -8.51 -5.28 -0.33
CA LEU A 85 -9.59 -4.49 -0.91
C LEU A 85 -9.31 -4.09 -2.36
N THR A 86 -10.36 -3.71 -3.08
CA THR A 86 -10.27 -3.23 -4.46
C THR A 86 -10.48 -1.72 -4.52
N ILE A 87 -9.56 -1.03 -5.19
CA ILE A 87 -9.64 0.42 -5.40
C ILE A 87 -10.80 0.72 -6.35
N ALA A 88 -11.84 1.38 -5.84
CA ALA A 88 -13.04 1.78 -6.56
C ALA A 88 -12.91 3.16 -7.23
N LYS A 89 -11.98 4.00 -6.76
CA LYS A 89 -11.61 5.28 -7.38
C LYS A 89 -10.18 5.62 -6.98
N LEU A 90 -9.44 6.26 -7.86
CA LEU A 90 -8.10 6.77 -7.58
C LEU A 90 -7.99 8.21 -8.05
N THR A 91 -7.38 9.05 -7.23
CA THR A 91 -7.02 10.45 -7.50
C THR A 91 -5.62 10.68 -6.97
N ASP A 92 -4.98 11.81 -7.28
CA ASP A 92 -3.62 12.12 -6.80
C ASP A 92 -3.49 12.26 -5.28
N GLU A 93 -4.61 12.42 -4.55
CA GLU A 93 -4.62 12.69 -3.11
C GLU A 93 -5.22 11.54 -2.28
N TYR A 94 -6.18 10.81 -2.84
CA TYR A 94 -6.90 9.74 -2.15
C TYR A 94 -7.39 8.65 -3.11
N PHE A 95 -7.67 7.48 -2.53
CA PHE A 95 -8.42 6.43 -3.19
C PHE A 95 -9.72 6.14 -2.44
N GLU A 96 -10.68 5.53 -3.14
CA GLU A 96 -11.92 5.01 -2.56
C GLU A 96 -11.94 3.48 -2.58
N ILE A 97 -12.49 2.88 -1.53
CA ILE A 97 -12.70 1.43 -1.38
C ILE A 97 -14.15 1.19 -0.93
N ALA A 98 -14.77 0.14 -1.47
CA ALA A 98 -16.10 -0.28 -1.07
C ALA A 98 -16.01 -1.38 -0.02
N ILE A 99 -16.75 -1.23 1.07
CA ILE A 99 -16.77 -2.12 2.21
C ILE A 99 -18.17 -2.73 2.35
N ILE A 100 -18.20 -4.06 2.40
CA ILE A 100 -19.43 -4.84 2.61
C ILE A 100 -19.77 -4.93 4.11
N PRO A 101 -21.04 -5.19 4.48
CA PRO A 101 -21.47 -5.28 5.88
C PRO A 101 -20.55 -6.13 6.75
N LYS A 102 -20.21 -7.33 6.28
CA LYS A 102 -19.41 -8.26 7.07
C LYS A 102 -18.02 -7.73 7.39
N THR A 103 -17.38 -7.04 6.44
CA THR A 103 -16.07 -6.41 6.65
C THR A 103 -16.20 -5.22 7.60
N TRP A 104 -17.23 -4.39 7.45
CA TRP A 104 -17.47 -3.26 8.34
C TRP A 104 -17.67 -3.69 9.80
N GLU A 105 -18.45 -4.76 10.02
CA GLU A 105 -18.76 -5.30 11.35
C GLU A 105 -17.59 -6.04 12.01
N MET A 106 -16.78 -6.76 11.23
CA MET A 106 -15.78 -7.70 11.76
C MET A 106 -14.37 -7.11 11.86
N THR A 107 -14.16 -5.89 11.38
CA THR A 107 -12.84 -5.25 11.34
C THR A 107 -12.83 -3.94 12.09
N ASN A 108 -11.63 -3.40 12.34
CA ASN A 108 -11.46 -2.11 13.00
C ASN A 108 -11.93 -0.91 12.15
N LEU A 109 -12.28 -1.10 10.88
CA LEU A 109 -12.64 -0.02 9.96
C LEU A 109 -13.84 0.81 10.44
N SER A 110 -14.82 0.17 11.09
CA SER A 110 -16.00 0.86 11.64
C SER A 110 -15.70 1.78 12.81
N GLY A 111 -14.55 1.60 13.47
CA GLY A 111 -14.09 2.44 14.57
C GLY A 111 -13.21 3.62 14.14
N LEU A 112 -12.85 3.72 12.85
CA LEU A 112 -11.98 4.78 12.36
C LEU A 112 -12.67 6.15 12.41
N LYS A 113 -11.92 7.15 12.86
CA LYS A 113 -12.33 8.56 12.89
C LYS A 113 -11.59 9.33 11.82
N ASN A 114 -12.20 10.39 11.29
CA ASN A 114 -11.54 11.28 10.33
C ASN A 114 -10.16 11.74 10.87
N GLY A 115 -9.12 11.59 10.06
CA GLY A 115 -7.73 11.85 10.42
C GLY A 115 -6.98 10.70 11.08
N SER A 116 -7.62 9.55 11.33
CA SER A 116 -6.93 8.35 11.85
C SER A 116 -5.89 7.86 10.86
N ASP A 117 -4.72 7.48 11.35
CA ASP A 117 -3.73 6.78 10.54
C ASP A 117 -4.19 5.36 10.24
N VAL A 118 -3.93 4.90 9.02
CA VAL A 118 -4.18 3.52 8.58
C VAL A 118 -2.96 2.98 7.86
N ASN A 119 -2.62 1.73 8.12
CA ASN A 119 -1.56 1.01 7.45
C ASN A 119 -1.96 0.68 6.02
N LEU A 120 -1.06 0.95 5.07
CA LEU A 120 -1.23 0.66 3.66
C LEU A 120 -0.13 -0.30 3.21
N GLU A 121 -0.53 -1.38 2.55
CA GLU A 121 0.36 -2.30 1.85
C GLU A 121 -0.08 -2.37 0.39
N VAL A 122 0.84 -2.05 -0.52
CA VAL A 122 0.56 -2.10 -1.97
C VAL A 122 0.77 -3.51 -2.50
N ASP A 123 0.13 -3.83 -3.62
CA ASP A 123 0.30 -5.13 -4.26
C ASP A 123 1.77 -5.37 -4.63
N ILE A 124 2.35 -6.45 -4.09
CA ILE A 124 3.75 -6.82 -4.31
C ILE A 124 4.07 -7.01 -5.80
N ILE A 125 3.09 -7.37 -6.62
CA ILE A 125 3.26 -7.50 -8.08
C ILE A 125 3.70 -6.16 -8.68
N ALA A 126 3.13 -5.03 -8.23
CA ALA A 126 3.47 -3.71 -8.75
C ALA A 126 4.95 -3.37 -8.51
N LYS A 127 5.47 -3.67 -7.32
CA LYS A 127 6.89 -3.49 -6.95
C LYS A 127 7.81 -4.37 -7.80
N TYR A 128 7.44 -5.63 -8.03
CA TYR A 128 8.24 -6.51 -8.89
C TYR A 128 8.27 -6.01 -10.34
N VAL A 129 7.13 -5.55 -10.87
CA VAL A 129 7.05 -4.97 -12.22
C VAL A 129 7.94 -3.73 -12.33
N GLU A 130 7.84 -2.81 -11.37
CA GLU A 130 8.72 -1.63 -11.33
C GLU A 130 10.20 -2.04 -11.33
N ARG A 131 10.60 -2.95 -10.42
CA ARG A 131 11.98 -3.41 -10.30
C ARG A 131 12.50 -4.03 -11.59
N ILE A 132 11.67 -4.83 -12.28
CA ILE A 132 12.02 -5.45 -13.56
C ILE A 132 12.19 -4.39 -14.65
N LEU A 133 11.29 -3.42 -14.74
CA LEU A 133 11.38 -2.33 -15.73
C LEU A 133 12.63 -1.48 -15.51
N LEU A 134 12.90 -1.06 -14.26
CA LEU A 134 14.11 -0.32 -13.91
C LEU A 134 15.40 -1.09 -14.24
N TYR A 135 15.40 -2.41 -14.02
CA TYR A 135 16.57 -3.24 -14.35
C TYR A 135 16.74 -3.45 -15.85
N ARG A 136 15.64 -3.59 -16.60
CA ARG A 136 15.66 -3.71 -18.06
C ARG A 136 16.18 -2.45 -18.71
N ASP A 137 15.73 -1.30 -18.24
CA ASP A 137 16.08 -0.01 -18.82
C ASP A 137 17.53 0.39 -18.45
N GLY A 138 18.10 -0.20 -17.38
CA GLY A 138 19.51 -0.10 -17.00
C GLY A 138 19.98 1.34 -16.74
N PRO A 139 21.21 1.56 -16.26
CA PRO A 139 21.84 2.86 -16.48
C PRO A 139 22.01 2.99 -17.99
N ASP A 140 21.43 4.04 -18.58
CA ASP A 140 21.53 4.44 -19.98
C ASP A 140 22.76 3.85 -20.71
N ARG A 141 22.62 2.65 -21.29
CA ARG A 141 23.64 2.07 -22.18
C ARG A 141 23.59 2.71 -23.57
N SER A 142 22.64 3.63 -23.79
CA SER A 142 22.53 4.51 -24.95
C SER A 142 23.15 5.89 -24.72
N GLY A 143 23.92 6.07 -23.65
CA GLY A 143 24.87 7.17 -23.58
C GLY A 143 25.93 6.93 -24.64
N ASN A 144 25.72 7.49 -25.84
CA ASN A 144 26.79 7.69 -26.82
C ASN A 144 28.00 8.18 -26.04
N ILE A 145 29.03 7.34 -25.94
CA ILE A 145 30.32 7.76 -25.39
C ILE A 145 30.78 8.87 -26.32
N THR A 146 30.65 10.11 -25.87
CA THR A 146 31.19 11.26 -26.58
C THR A 146 32.67 11.38 -26.24
N ILE A 147 33.44 11.90 -27.19
CA ILE A 147 34.87 12.17 -26.97
C ILE A 147 35.07 13.13 -25.79
N GLU A 148 34.15 14.07 -25.56
CA GLU A 148 34.21 14.94 -24.38
C GLU A 148 34.12 14.14 -23.07
N LYS A 149 33.22 13.15 -22.98
CA LYS A 149 33.02 12.35 -21.76
C LYS A 149 34.20 11.41 -21.47
N LEU A 150 34.93 10.98 -22.50
CA LEU A 150 36.18 10.22 -22.34
C LEU A 150 37.33 11.10 -21.83
N ARG A 151 37.42 12.33 -22.33
CA ARG A 151 38.42 13.30 -21.88
C ARG A 151 38.21 13.70 -20.43
N ASP A 152 36.97 13.94 -20.02
CA ASP A 152 36.63 14.28 -18.62
C ASP A 152 36.93 13.13 -17.64
N LEU A 153 36.94 11.89 -18.14
CA LEU A 153 37.32 10.70 -17.37
C LEU A 153 38.83 10.38 -17.43
N GLY A 154 39.64 11.24 -18.08
CA GLY A 154 41.10 11.09 -18.12
C GLY A 154 41.61 10.07 -19.15
N PHE A 155 40.76 9.61 -20.06
CA PHE A 155 41.17 8.81 -21.21
C PHE A 155 41.60 9.75 -22.36
N ALA A 156 42.81 9.54 -22.87
CA ALA A 156 43.42 10.35 -23.93
C ALA A 156 42.92 9.97 -25.34
#